data_AF-A0A527ZHE2-F1
#
_entry.id   AF-A0A527ZHE2-F1
#
_cell.length_a   1.000
_cell.length_b   1.000
_cell.length_c   1.000
_cell.angle_alpha   90.00
_cell.angle_beta   90.00
_cell.angle_gamma   90.00
#
_symmetry.space_group_name_H-M   'P 1'
#
loop_
_entity.id
_entity.type
_entity.pdbx_description
1 polymer ?
#
loop_
_entity_poly.entity_id
_entity_poly.type
_entity_poly.pdbx_seq_one_letter_code
_entity_poly.pdbx_strand_id
1 'polypeptide(L)'
;MPGVTSEIDGLRQALQDELGADRLDTLLAGSTRLIDADAELTSDQKRRLHRLVFQTQHRAEIESRGVVVSARVLREAVRRDIEALFNTERFEAVPLLSDLESEQAADNPPSLADFPEVRRSVVNYGVPSFSGRSSRDFDREALAREIRSVLATFEPRLKE
;
A
#
# COMPACT_ATOMS: atom_id res chain seq x y z
N MET A 1 -2.39 -9.01 4.31
CA MET A 1 -2.25 -10.45 3.93
C MET A 1 -3.62 -11.05 3.61
N PRO A 2 -4.21 -10.77 2.42
CA PRO A 2 -5.57 -11.22 2.07
C PRO A 2 -5.77 -12.74 2.15
N GLY A 3 -4.74 -13.51 1.79
CA GLY A 3 -4.80 -14.98 1.83
C GLY A 3 -4.89 -15.56 3.25
N VAL A 4 -4.20 -14.97 4.22
CA VAL A 4 -4.19 -15.45 5.62
C VAL A 4 -5.54 -15.17 6.29
N THR A 5 -6.17 -14.02 5.99
CA THR A 5 -7.52 -13.70 6.48
C THR A 5 -8.54 -14.69 5.91
N SER A 6 -8.49 -14.93 4.60
CA SER A 6 -9.39 -15.90 3.94
C SER A 6 -9.22 -17.32 4.49
N GLU A 7 -7.99 -17.72 4.85
CA GLU A 7 -7.72 -19.04 5.41
C GLU A 7 -8.26 -19.18 6.84
N ILE A 8 -8.06 -18.16 7.70
CA ILE A 8 -8.58 -18.14 9.08
C ILE A 8 -10.11 -18.15 9.06
N ASP A 9 -10.73 -17.33 8.22
CA ASP A 9 -12.19 -17.23 8.12
C ASP A 9 -12.79 -18.54 7.59
N GLY A 10 -12.16 -19.15 6.59
CA GLY A 10 -12.57 -20.46 6.06
C GLY A 10 -12.44 -21.58 7.09
N LEU A 11 -11.35 -21.61 7.86
CA LEU A 11 -11.15 -22.60 8.92
C LEU A 11 -12.16 -22.41 10.06
N ARG A 12 -12.46 -21.16 10.45
CA ARG A 12 -13.46 -20.84 11.47
C ARG A 12 -14.86 -21.27 11.00
N GLN A 13 -15.23 -20.98 9.76
CA GLN A 13 -16.54 -21.38 9.22
C GLN A 13 -16.70 -22.91 9.20
N ALA A 14 -15.69 -23.64 8.74
CA ALA A 14 -15.72 -25.10 8.73
C ALA A 14 -15.89 -25.70 10.14
N LEU A 15 -15.18 -25.16 11.13
CA LEU A 15 -15.34 -25.58 12.53
C LEU A 15 -16.70 -25.17 13.12
N GLN A 16 -17.25 -24.04 12.70
CA GLN A 16 -18.56 -23.58 13.12
C GLN A 16 -19.67 -24.48 12.58
N ASP A 17 -19.56 -24.92 11.33
CA ASP A 17 -20.51 -25.85 10.71
C ASP A 17 -20.47 -27.24 11.39
N GLU A 18 -19.30 -27.66 11.88
CA GLU A 18 -19.13 -28.95 12.59
C GLU A 18 -19.53 -28.93 14.06
N LEU A 19 -19.21 -27.85 14.79
CA LEU A 19 -19.32 -27.80 16.25
C LEU A 19 -20.49 -26.92 16.75
N GLY A 20 -21.03 -26.07 15.88
CA GLY A 20 -21.96 -25.01 16.23
C GLY A 20 -21.26 -23.75 16.74
N ALA A 21 -21.86 -22.58 16.47
CA ALA A 21 -21.29 -21.27 16.80
C ALA A 21 -21.04 -21.09 18.30
N ASP A 22 -22.04 -21.37 19.14
CA ASP A 22 -21.96 -21.16 20.59
C ASP A 22 -20.86 -22.01 21.25
N ARG A 23 -20.73 -23.26 20.78
CA ARG A 23 -19.71 -24.19 21.29
C ARG A 23 -18.31 -23.77 20.84
N LEU A 24 -18.17 -23.42 19.56
CA LEU A 24 -16.91 -22.93 19.02
C LEU A 24 -16.43 -21.68 19.76
N ASP A 25 -17.31 -20.72 19.99
CA ASP A 25 -16.97 -19.50 20.72
C ASP A 25 -16.58 -19.77 22.17
N THR A 26 -17.26 -20.70 22.84
CA THR A 26 -16.89 -21.13 24.20
C THR A 26 -15.49 -21.76 24.23
N LEU A 27 -15.17 -22.61 23.26
CA LEU A 27 -13.85 -23.25 23.16
C LEU A 27 -12.74 -22.25 22.82
N LEU A 28 -13.02 -21.27 21.96
CA LEU A 28 -12.05 -20.23 21.55
C LEU A 28 -11.84 -19.15 22.62
N ALA A 29 -12.87 -18.82 23.41
CA ALA A 29 -12.75 -17.94 24.57
C ALA A 29 -12.04 -18.63 25.75
N GLY A 30 -12.04 -19.96 25.77
CA GLY A 30 -11.40 -20.80 26.75
C GLY A 30 -9.88 -20.90 26.60
N SER A 31 -9.25 -21.65 27.51
CA SER A 31 -7.83 -22.01 27.39
C SER A 31 -7.62 -23.19 26.44
N THR A 32 -6.44 -23.30 25.85
CA THR A 32 -5.99 -24.45 25.05
C THR A 32 -6.23 -25.79 25.75
N ARG A 33 -6.18 -25.81 27.08
CA ARG A 33 -6.45 -27.00 27.91
C ARG A 33 -7.91 -27.46 27.87
N LEU A 34 -8.86 -26.54 27.66
CA LEU A 34 -10.27 -26.91 27.51
C LEU A 34 -10.51 -27.68 26.22
N ILE A 35 -9.81 -27.31 25.14
CA ILE A 35 -9.84 -28.05 23.86
C ILE A 35 -9.27 -29.46 24.07
N ASP A 36 -8.17 -29.58 24.82
CA ASP A 36 -7.54 -30.87 25.08
C ASP A 36 -8.39 -31.78 25.98
N ALA A 37 -9.06 -31.21 26.98
CA ALA A 37 -9.87 -31.92 27.96
C ALA A 37 -11.27 -32.32 27.43
N ASP A 38 -11.75 -31.70 26.35
CA ASP A 38 -13.05 -32.04 25.76
C ASP A 38 -13.02 -33.45 25.15
N ALA A 39 -13.85 -34.35 25.68
CA ALA A 39 -13.91 -35.75 25.27
C ALA A 39 -14.75 -35.98 24.01
N GLU A 40 -15.59 -35.01 23.63
CA GLU A 40 -16.47 -35.11 22.46
C GLU A 40 -15.77 -34.63 21.18
N LEU A 41 -14.68 -33.86 21.30
CA LEU A 41 -13.87 -33.45 20.17
C LEU A 41 -13.00 -34.59 19.62
N THR A 42 -13.06 -34.78 18.31
CA THR A 42 -12.13 -35.66 17.60
C THR A 42 -10.70 -35.10 17.63
N SER A 43 -9.69 -35.97 17.49
CA SER A 43 -8.28 -35.54 17.42
C SER A 43 -8.03 -34.54 16.29
N ASP A 44 -8.78 -34.64 15.19
CA ASP A 44 -8.67 -33.72 14.07
C ASP A 44 -9.29 -32.34 14.36
N GLN A 45 -10.46 -32.30 15.00
CA GLN A 45 -11.07 -31.06 15.47
C GLN A 45 -10.18 -30.35 16.48
N LYS A 46 -9.58 -31.07 17.43
CA LYS A 46 -8.60 -30.49 18.37
C LYS A 46 -7.42 -29.85 17.64
N ARG A 47 -6.84 -30.55 16.66
CA ARG A 47 -5.74 -30.04 15.83
C ARG A 47 -6.12 -28.76 15.08
N ARG A 48 -7.30 -28.75 14.46
CA ARG A 48 -7.84 -27.59 13.72
C ARG A 48 -8.15 -26.41 14.64
N LEU A 49 -8.70 -26.65 15.83
CA LEU A 49 -8.91 -25.64 16.87
C LEU A 49 -7.59 -25.04 17.35
N HIS A 50 -6.58 -25.87 17.65
CA HIS A 50 -5.24 -25.40 18.02
C HIS A 50 -4.61 -24.54 16.93
N ARG A 51 -4.74 -24.94 15.66
CA ARG A 51 -4.30 -24.15 14.51
C ARG A 51 -5.03 -22.81 14.44
N LEU A 52 -6.36 -22.80 14.61
CA LEU A 52 -7.16 -21.58 14.59
C LEU A 52 -6.78 -20.61 15.71
N VAL A 53 -6.59 -21.12 16.94
CA VAL A 53 -6.13 -20.33 18.10
C VAL A 53 -4.77 -19.72 17.82
N PHE A 54 -3.82 -20.52 17.35
CA PHE A 54 -2.47 -20.05 17.02
C PHE A 54 -2.47 -18.98 15.92
N GLN A 55 -3.18 -19.21 14.82
CA GLN A 55 -3.28 -18.26 13.70
C GLN A 55 -3.96 -16.95 14.13
N THR A 56 -4.98 -17.02 14.98
CA THR A 56 -5.68 -15.84 15.51
C THR A 56 -4.79 -15.03 16.46
N GLN A 57 -4.04 -15.69 17.34
CA GLN A 57 -3.08 -15.04 18.23
C GLN A 57 -1.93 -14.39 17.46
N HIS A 58 -1.36 -15.11 16.49
CA HIS A 58 -0.31 -14.58 15.63
C HIS A 58 -0.78 -13.36 14.84
N ARG A 59 -2.02 -13.37 14.34
CA ARG A 59 -2.65 -12.19 13.72
C ARG A 59 -2.76 -11.02 14.70
N ALA A 60 -3.25 -11.24 15.91
CA ALA A 60 -3.38 -10.20 16.93
C ALA A 60 -2.01 -9.61 17.34
N GLU A 61 -0.96 -10.43 17.35
CA GLU A 61 0.42 -9.99 17.58
C GLU A 61 0.93 -9.11 16.43
N ILE A 62 0.68 -9.50 15.18
CA ILE A 62 1.01 -8.70 13.99
C ILE A 62 0.21 -7.38 13.98
N GLU A 63 -1.08 -7.43 14.32
CA GLU A 63 -1.97 -6.27 14.51
C GLU A 63 -1.44 -5.31 15.58
N SER A 64 -1.07 -5.83 16.75
CA SER A 64 -0.55 -5.01 17.85
C SER A 64 0.81 -4.38 17.55
N ARG A 65 1.62 -5.01 16.68
CA ARG A 65 2.89 -4.46 16.17
C ARG A 65 2.71 -3.48 15.00
N GLY A 66 1.48 -3.20 14.57
CA GLY A 66 1.20 -2.31 13.44
C GLY A 66 1.59 -2.89 12.07
N VAL A 67 1.91 -4.19 12.01
CA VAL A 67 2.38 -4.89 10.79
C VAL A 67 1.17 -5.45 10.01
N VAL A 68 0.06 -4.71 9.97
CA VAL A 68 -1.10 -5.11 9.15
C VAL A 68 -1.19 -4.20 7.96
N VAL A 69 -0.58 -4.65 6.87
CA VAL A 69 -0.84 -4.12 5.55
C VAL A 69 -2.22 -4.62 5.12
N SER A 70 -3.26 -3.94 5.60
CA SER A 70 -4.61 -4.06 5.05
C SER A 70 -4.66 -3.32 3.71
N ALA A 71 -5.61 -3.66 2.84
CA ALA A 71 -5.81 -2.94 1.59
C ALA A 71 -6.13 -1.44 1.81
N ARG A 72 -6.70 -1.09 2.97
CA ARG A 72 -6.93 0.31 3.37
C ARG A 72 -5.62 1.02 3.71
N VAL A 73 -4.76 0.40 4.53
CA VAL A 73 -3.45 0.97 4.88
C VAL A 73 -2.57 1.13 3.64
N LEU A 74 -2.59 0.15 2.73
CA LEU A 74 -1.87 0.22 1.47
C LEU A 74 -2.38 1.39 0.60
N ARG A 75 -3.70 1.57 0.49
CA ARG A 75 -4.28 2.70 -0.25
C ARG A 75 -3.90 4.05 0.35
N GLU A 76 -3.91 4.20 1.67
CA GLU A 76 -3.49 5.45 2.31
C GLU A 76 -1.99 5.70 2.13
N ALA A 77 -1.14 4.67 2.18
CA ALA A 77 0.28 4.80 1.90
C ALA A 77 0.53 5.27 0.46
N VAL A 78 -0.10 4.61 -0.52
CA VAL A 78 -0.01 5.01 -1.93
C VAL A 78 -0.52 6.44 -2.13
N ARG A 79 -1.65 6.80 -1.51
CA ARG A 79 -2.20 8.16 -1.59
C ARG A 79 -1.21 9.19 -1.04
N ARG A 80 -0.62 8.94 0.14
CA ARG A 80 0.38 9.83 0.75
C ARG A 80 1.59 10.01 -0.15
N ASP A 81 2.06 8.94 -0.78
CA ASP A 81 3.26 8.98 -1.61
C ASP A 81 3.00 9.69 -2.95
N ILE A 82 1.79 9.51 -3.53
CA ILE A 82 1.32 10.32 -4.68
C ILE A 82 1.22 11.80 -4.28
N GLU A 83 0.69 12.10 -3.10
CA GLU A 83 0.58 13.48 -2.62
C GLU A 83 1.96 14.13 -2.47
N ALA A 84 2.93 13.41 -1.90
CA ALA A 84 4.32 13.88 -1.84
C ALA A 84 4.92 14.11 -3.24
N LEU A 85 4.68 13.18 -4.17
CA LEU A 85 5.17 13.25 -5.55
C LEU A 85 4.61 14.46 -6.31
N PHE A 86 3.31 14.73 -6.17
CA PHE A 86 2.67 15.86 -6.87
C PHE A 86 2.96 17.22 -6.23
N ASN A 87 3.32 17.24 -4.95
CA ASN A 87 3.74 18.46 -4.25
C ASN A 87 5.24 18.77 -4.42
N THR A 88 5.99 17.91 -5.11
CA THR A 88 7.42 18.13 -5.36
C THR A 88 7.64 18.48 -6.82
N GLU A 89 8.28 19.61 -7.10
CA GLU A 89 8.75 19.95 -8.44
C GLU A 89 10.04 19.17 -8.73
N ARG A 90 10.08 18.50 -9.89
CA ARG A 90 11.26 17.70 -10.28
C ARG A 90 12.46 18.60 -10.57
N PHE A 91 13.66 18.02 -10.52
CA PHE A 91 14.89 18.74 -10.87
C PHE A 91 14.88 19.35 -12.27
N GLU A 92 14.37 18.65 -13.29
CA GLU A 92 14.22 19.18 -14.66
C GLU A 92 13.01 20.13 -14.83
N ALA A 93 12.40 20.62 -13.74
CA ALA A 93 11.33 21.59 -13.83
C ALA A 93 11.89 22.94 -14.27
N VAL A 94 11.34 23.48 -15.35
CA VAL A 94 11.66 24.82 -15.83
C VAL A 94 10.53 25.76 -15.38
N PRO A 95 10.85 26.79 -14.58
CA PRO A 95 9.85 27.77 -14.14
C PRO A 95 9.30 28.53 -15.34
N LEU A 96 8.03 28.90 -15.28
CA LEU A 96 7.51 29.92 -16.19
C LEU A 96 7.88 31.29 -15.65
N LEU A 97 8.75 31.97 -16.37
CA LEU A 97 9.23 33.31 -16.04
C LEU A 97 8.76 34.26 -17.14
N SER A 98 8.39 35.48 -16.77
CA SER A 98 8.26 36.58 -17.71
C SER A 98 9.62 36.98 -18.29
N ASP A 99 9.61 37.79 -19.36
CA ASP A 99 10.85 38.28 -19.99
C ASP A 99 11.76 38.98 -18.97
N LEU A 100 11.19 39.80 -18.09
CA LEU A 100 11.93 40.52 -17.04
C LEU A 100 12.47 39.59 -15.94
N GLU A 101 11.74 38.54 -15.58
CA GLU A 101 12.19 37.55 -14.58
C GLU A 101 13.27 36.64 -15.14
N SER A 102 13.21 36.33 -16.44
CA SER A 102 14.21 35.50 -17.13
C SER A 102 15.58 36.18 -17.17
N GLU A 103 15.64 37.51 -17.29
CA GLU A 103 16.89 38.28 -17.23
C GLU A 103 17.58 38.22 -15.86
N GLN A 104 16.84 37.87 -14.79
CA GLN A 104 17.31 37.86 -13.41
C GLN A 104 17.41 36.46 -12.81
N ALA A 105 16.90 35.45 -13.50
CA ALA A 105 16.89 34.07 -13.03
C ALA A 105 18.25 33.41 -13.15
N ALA A 106 18.50 32.43 -12.28
CA ALA A 106 19.61 31.50 -12.45
C ALA A 106 19.40 30.65 -13.72
N ASP A 107 20.49 30.10 -14.25
CA ASP A 107 20.44 29.18 -15.38
C ASP A 107 19.46 28.02 -15.10
N ASN A 108 18.78 27.58 -16.16
CA ASN A 108 17.93 26.40 -16.09
C ASN A 108 18.72 25.18 -15.60
N PRO A 109 18.07 24.25 -14.89
CA PRO A 109 18.71 23.01 -14.49
C PRO A 109 19.24 22.27 -15.73
N PRO A 110 20.44 21.66 -15.65
CA PRO A 110 21.02 20.91 -16.76
C PRO A 110 20.10 19.75 -17.14
N SER A 111 20.02 19.46 -18.44
CA SER A 111 19.22 18.34 -18.94
C SER A 111 19.76 17.00 -18.45
N LEU A 112 18.86 16.09 -18.08
CA LEU A 112 19.19 14.71 -17.74
C LEU A 112 18.97 13.75 -18.93
N ALA A 113 18.87 14.26 -20.16
CA ALA A 113 18.60 13.44 -21.35
C ALA A 113 19.62 12.31 -21.55
N ASP A 114 20.91 12.59 -21.31
CA ASP A 114 22.00 11.62 -21.44
C ASP A 114 22.13 10.69 -20.21
N PHE A 115 21.32 10.93 -19.16
CA PHE A 115 21.39 10.22 -17.88
C PHE A 115 20.03 9.61 -17.50
N PRO A 116 19.52 8.63 -18.26
CA PRO A 116 18.17 8.09 -18.07
C PRO A 116 17.94 7.46 -16.68
N GLU A 117 18.97 6.85 -16.10
CA GLU A 117 18.89 6.29 -14.75
C GLU A 117 18.83 7.37 -13.67
N VAL A 118 19.57 8.47 -13.84
CA VAL A 118 19.49 9.64 -12.94
C VAL A 118 18.12 10.29 -13.06
N ARG A 119 17.60 10.41 -14.28
CA ARG A 119 16.28 10.96 -14.58
C ARG A 119 15.13 10.16 -13.93
N ARG A 120 15.34 8.87 -13.66
CA ARG A 120 14.39 7.98 -12.98
C ARG A 120 14.68 7.81 -11.48
N SER A 121 15.72 8.47 -10.97
CA SER A 121 16.12 8.40 -9.57
C SER A 121 15.43 9.48 -8.73
N VAL A 122 15.67 9.45 -7.42
CA VAL A 122 15.17 10.47 -6.48
C VAL A 122 15.64 11.89 -6.82
N VAL A 123 16.74 12.03 -7.56
CA VAL A 123 17.25 13.34 -8.01
C VAL A 123 16.21 14.09 -8.83
N ASN A 124 15.45 13.39 -9.66
CA ASN A 124 14.40 13.97 -10.50
C ASN A 124 13.00 13.58 -10.00
N TYR A 125 12.86 13.31 -8.70
CA TYR A 125 11.57 13.00 -8.08
C TYR A 125 10.65 14.21 -8.13
N GLY A 126 9.41 14.00 -8.55
CA GLY A 126 8.41 15.05 -8.66
C GLY A 126 7.74 15.11 -10.02
N VAL A 127 6.98 16.18 -10.20
CA VAL A 127 6.21 16.48 -11.41
C VAL A 127 6.75 17.76 -12.08
N PRO A 128 6.41 18.02 -13.36
CA PRO A 128 6.69 19.32 -13.97
C PRO A 128 6.06 20.47 -13.16
N SER A 129 6.61 21.68 -13.27
CA SER A 129 5.97 22.84 -12.65
C SER A 129 4.59 23.10 -13.27
N PHE A 130 3.58 23.19 -12.40
CA PHE A 130 2.22 23.56 -12.75
C PHE A 130 1.89 25.02 -12.44
N SER A 131 2.74 25.69 -11.64
CA SER A 131 2.55 27.08 -11.28
C SER A 131 2.73 27.99 -12.51
N GLY A 132 1.93 29.05 -12.60
CA GLY A 132 1.95 29.98 -13.74
C GLY A 132 1.40 29.43 -15.06
N ARG A 133 1.04 28.13 -15.14
CA ARG A 133 0.47 27.50 -16.35
C ARG A 133 -1.04 27.37 -16.25
N SER A 134 -1.74 27.77 -17.31
CA SER A 134 -3.16 27.51 -17.51
C SER A 134 -3.37 26.14 -18.16
N SER A 135 -4.56 25.55 -18.00
CA SER A 135 -4.94 24.30 -18.67
C SER A 135 -4.85 24.33 -20.20
N ARG A 136 -4.79 25.53 -20.80
CA ARG A 136 -4.60 25.75 -22.24
C ARG A 136 -3.14 25.69 -22.67
N ASP A 137 -2.21 25.85 -21.74
CA ASP A 137 -0.76 25.84 -21.99
C ASP A 137 -0.21 24.40 -21.98
N PHE A 138 -1.04 23.43 -21.64
CA PHE A 138 -0.70 22.01 -21.68
C PHE A 138 -1.35 21.32 -22.88
N ASP A 139 -0.52 20.57 -23.63
CA ASP A 139 -1.04 19.43 -24.37
C ASP A 139 -1.45 18.36 -23.35
N ARG A 140 -2.77 18.14 -23.25
CA ARG A 140 -3.37 17.19 -22.30
C ARG A 140 -2.87 15.78 -22.52
N GLU A 141 -2.62 15.37 -23.77
CA GLU A 141 -2.15 14.03 -24.08
C GLU A 141 -0.67 13.86 -23.73
N ALA A 142 0.15 14.88 -24.02
CA ALA A 142 1.55 14.90 -23.61
C ALA A 142 1.68 14.89 -22.08
N LEU A 143 0.92 15.74 -21.38
CA LEU A 143 0.93 15.80 -19.92
C LEU A 143 0.46 14.47 -19.30
N ALA A 144 -0.61 13.87 -19.83
CA ALA A 144 -1.07 12.58 -19.34
C ALA A 144 -0.06 11.45 -19.56
N ARG A 145 0.67 11.45 -20.68
CA ARG A 145 1.78 10.51 -20.92
C ARG A 145 2.92 10.72 -19.94
N GLU A 146 3.26 11.97 -19.67
CA GLU A 146 4.32 12.34 -18.74
C GLU A 146 3.97 11.92 -17.30
N ILE A 147 2.77 12.26 -16.82
CA ILE A 147 2.29 11.84 -15.50
C ILE A 147 2.27 10.31 -15.38
N ARG A 148 1.80 9.59 -16.40
CA ARG A 148 1.85 8.12 -16.41
C ARG A 148 3.27 7.58 -16.29
N SER A 149 4.22 8.20 -16.97
CA SER A 149 5.64 7.81 -16.86
C SER A 149 6.19 8.05 -15.46
N VAL A 150 5.90 9.21 -14.87
CA VAL A 150 6.32 9.58 -13.51
C VAL A 150 5.74 8.61 -12.47
N LEU A 151 4.43 8.33 -12.54
CA LEU A 151 3.78 7.34 -11.68
C LEU A 151 4.34 5.93 -11.89
N ALA A 152 4.61 5.53 -13.13
CA ALA A 152 5.19 4.21 -13.40
C ALA A 152 6.62 4.05 -12.84
N THR A 153 7.37 5.15 -12.67
CA THR A 153 8.71 5.17 -12.10
C THR A 153 8.68 5.20 -10.58
N PHE A 154 7.89 6.11 -9.99
CA PHE A 154 7.93 6.38 -8.55
C PHE A 154 6.81 5.70 -7.75
N GLU A 155 5.77 5.19 -8.42
CA GLU A 155 4.66 4.44 -7.82
C GLU A 155 4.35 3.12 -8.54
N PRO A 156 5.24 2.13 -8.48
CA PRO A 156 5.05 0.84 -9.16
C PRO A 156 3.84 0.05 -8.63
N ARG A 157 3.35 0.36 -7.42
CA ARG A 157 2.19 -0.28 -6.78
C ARG A 157 0.86 -0.03 -7.53
N LEU A 158 0.80 0.96 -8.41
CA LEU A 158 -0.38 1.27 -9.23
C LEU A 158 -0.48 0.42 -10.51
N LYS A 159 0.52 -0.43 -10.80
CA LYS A 159 0.55 -1.26 -12.01
C LYS A 159 -0.28 -2.55 -11.90
N GLU A 160 -0.82 -2.85 -10.73
CA GLU A 160 -1.72 -3.99 -10.46
C GLU A 160 -3.18 -3.55 -10.40
#